data_AF-A0A401V3N8-F1
#
_entry.id   AF-A0A401V3N8-F1
#
_cell.length_a   1.000
_cell.length_b   1.000
_cell.length_c   1.000
_cell.angle_alpha   90.00
_cell.angle_beta   90.00
_cell.angle_gamma   90.00
#
_symmetry.space_group_name_H-M   'P 1'
#
loop_
_entity.id
_entity.type
_entity.pdbx_description
1 polymer ?
#
loop_
_entity_poly.entity_id
_entity_poly.type
_entity_poly.pdbx_seq_one_letter_code
_entity_poly.pdbx_strand_id
1 'polypeptide(L)'
;MALVTEVFHPDQRPVPHLVHYVGRQRGSDPLPRDVRGLTTEQRLSAILVTGLLRGFVTTGTVNRPVVCVSDASPAELEASFRIGMNARGRVEPWALVFDRQIAWETGIRPALYADTQLAHQLRYDFFGEHPTRPGLVQRVDPIAGDGYTDWSHEREWRWVFPVSSQVPDPNPTVQVWPILHAVIAGRQGWKPDGAISAYPERATVQRWSWTGTSLVHDGTLA
;
A
#
# COMPACT_ATOMS: atom_id res chain seq x y z
N MET A 1 -5.15 -25.08 32.00
CA MET A 1 -5.09 -23.97 31.01
C MET A 1 -4.17 -24.41 29.90
N ALA A 2 -4.71 -24.83 28.75
CA ALA A 2 -3.90 -25.13 27.58
C ALA A 2 -3.47 -23.81 26.94
N LEU A 3 -2.16 -23.63 26.76
CA LEU A 3 -1.59 -22.57 25.93
C LEU A 3 -2.04 -22.85 24.50
N VAL A 4 -2.99 -22.07 23.99
CA VAL A 4 -3.24 -22.00 22.55
C VAL A 4 -1.99 -21.38 21.95
N THR A 5 -1.12 -22.23 21.39
CA THR A 5 -0.03 -21.75 20.55
C THR A 5 -0.69 -21.28 19.28
N GLU A 6 -0.77 -19.96 19.07
CA GLU A 6 -1.22 -19.41 17.79
C GLU A 6 -0.30 -19.98 16.71
N VAL A 7 -0.85 -20.87 15.89
CA VAL A 7 -0.15 -21.38 14.70
C VAL A 7 -0.23 -20.25 13.68
N PHE A 8 0.84 -19.46 13.61
CA PHE A 8 1.00 -18.49 12.53
C PHE A 8 1.10 -19.25 11.20
N HIS A 9 0.31 -18.84 10.21
CA HIS A 9 0.54 -19.28 8.83
C HIS A 9 1.97 -18.86 8.43
N PRO A 10 2.74 -19.65 7.67
CA PRO A 10 4.08 -19.26 7.24
C PRO A 10 4.14 -17.92 6.45
N ASP A 11 3.01 -17.49 5.89
CA ASP A 11 2.84 -16.17 5.24
C ASP A 11 2.45 -15.03 6.22
N GLN A 12 2.14 -15.36 7.46
CA GLN A 12 2.06 -14.42 8.58
C GLN A 12 3.46 -14.25 9.17
N ARG A 13 4.37 -13.61 8.42
CA ARG A 13 5.52 -13.01 9.09
C ARG A 13 5.00 -12.02 10.13
N PRO A 14 5.63 -11.88 11.30
CA PRO A 14 5.25 -10.92 12.33
C PRO A 14 5.74 -9.52 11.93
N VAL A 15 5.45 -9.09 10.71
CA VAL A 15 5.59 -7.69 10.32
C VAL A 15 4.25 -7.05 10.68
N PRO A 16 4.19 -6.22 11.74
CA PRO A 16 2.93 -5.66 12.22
C PRO A 16 2.43 -4.52 11.33
N HIS A 17 3.11 -4.24 10.20
CA HIS A 17 2.89 -3.05 9.40
C HIS A 17 2.73 -3.35 7.91
N LEU A 18 1.88 -2.54 7.27
CA LEU A 18 1.75 -2.46 5.82
C LEU A 18 2.17 -1.08 5.35
N VAL A 19 2.91 -0.99 4.25
CA VAL A 19 3.48 0.26 3.76
C VAL A 19 2.84 0.67 2.44
N HIS A 20 2.27 1.87 2.38
CA HIS A 20 1.89 2.52 1.14
C HIS A 20 2.98 3.50 0.70
N TYR A 21 3.71 3.16 -0.36
CA TYR A 21 4.64 4.10 -0.99
C TYR A 21 3.87 5.15 -1.80
N VAL A 22 4.10 6.43 -1.50
CA VAL A 22 3.46 7.54 -2.21
C VAL A 22 4.15 7.83 -3.55
N GLY A 23 5.44 7.49 -3.63
CA GLY A 23 6.20 7.46 -4.87
C GLY A 23 5.95 6.21 -5.69
N ARG A 24 6.11 6.33 -7.02
CA ARG A 24 6.11 5.16 -7.91
C ARG A 24 7.55 4.81 -8.29
N GLN A 25 7.82 3.53 -8.38
CA GLN A 25 8.99 3.06 -9.12
C GLN A 25 8.79 3.33 -10.62
N ARG A 26 9.89 3.40 -11.38
CA ARG A 26 9.88 3.77 -12.81
C ARG A 26 9.02 2.82 -13.64
N GLY A 27 8.39 3.33 -14.70
CA GLY A 27 7.70 2.52 -15.73
C GLY A 27 6.25 2.15 -15.48
N SER A 28 5.52 2.90 -14.64
CA SER A 28 4.13 2.62 -14.30
C SER A 28 3.13 3.52 -15.05
N ASP A 29 1.88 3.05 -15.22
CA ASP A 29 0.81 3.72 -15.98
C ASP A 29 0.65 5.22 -15.67
N PRO A 30 0.12 6.04 -16.59
CA PRO A 30 -0.08 7.46 -16.33
C PRO A 30 -0.94 7.71 -15.08
N LEU A 31 -0.38 8.42 -14.09
CA LEU A 31 -1.15 8.93 -12.94
C LEU A 31 -2.28 9.86 -13.43
N PRO A 32 -3.41 9.93 -12.70
CA PRO A 32 -4.44 10.92 -12.95
C PRO A 32 -3.89 12.35 -12.93
N ARG A 33 -4.52 13.23 -13.72
CA ARG A 33 -3.98 14.56 -14.05
C ARG A 33 -3.72 15.42 -12.80
N ASP A 34 -4.55 15.29 -11.79
CA ASP A 34 -4.48 16.04 -10.54
C ASP A 34 -3.34 15.58 -9.62
N VAL A 35 -2.87 14.34 -9.75
CA VAL A 35 -1.75 13.80 -8.96
C VAL A 35 -0.42 13.87 -9.74
N ARG A 36 -0.49 13.89 -11.08
CA ARG A 36 0.68 13.87 -11.96
C ARG A 36 1.63 15.06 -11.76
N GLY A 37 1.08 16.24 -11.46
CA GLY A 37 1.88 17.45 -11.25
C GLY A 37 2.54 17.56 -9.88
N LEU A 38 2.18 16.68 -8.94
CA LEU A 38 2.69 16.73 -7.57
C LEU A 38 3.96 15.89 -7.41
N THR A 39 4.92 16.42 -6.66
CA THR A 39 6.02 15.62 -6.09
C THR A 39 5.48 14.59 -5.09
N THR A 40 6.26 13.57 -4.77
CA THR A 40 5.87 12.55 -3.78
C THR A 40 5.64 13.12 -2.39
N GLU A 41 6.48 14.09 -1.98
CA GLU A 41 6.30 14.89 -0.78
C GLU A 41 4.94 15.62 -0.78
N GLN A 42 4.62 16.30 -1.88
CA GLN A 42 3.35 17.04 -2.01
C GLN A 42 2.14 16.09 -1.99
N ARG A 43 2.26 14.89 -2.56
CA ARG A 43 1.21 13.87 -2.50
C ARG A 43 0.98 13.38 -1.08
N LEU A 44 2.06 13.09 -0.34
CA LEU A 44 1.96 12.66 1.05
C LEU A 44 1.31 13.78 1.89
N SER A 45 1.76 15.02 1.70
CA SER A 45 1.16 16.20 2.32
C SER A 45 -0.35 16.26 2.04
N ALA A 46 -0.76 16.16 0.77
CA ALA A 46 -2.17 16.19 0.38
C ALA A 46 -2.99 15.07 1.03
N ILE A 47 -2.46 13.85 1.11
CA ILE A 47 -3.14 12.72 1.76
C ILE A 47 -3.34 13.01 3.26
N LEU A 48 -2.32 13.51 3.95
CA LEU A 48 -2.42 13.82 5.38
C LEU A 48 -3.38 14.97 5.66
N VAL A 49 -3.31 16.04 4.86
CA VAL A 49 -4.18 17.22 5.00
C VAL A 49 -5.64 16.89 4.74
N THR A 50 -5.93 16.06 3.73
CA THR A 50 -7.30 15.66 3.40
C THR A 50 -7.80 14.48 4.24
N GLY A 51 -6.87 13.72 4.85
CA GLY A 51 -7.17 12.44 5.49
C GLY A 51 -7.61 11.34 4.52
N LEU A 52 -7.47 11.56 3.21
CA LEU A 52 -8.01 10.69 2.18
C LEU A 52 -6.90 10.07 1.33
N LEU A 53 -6.95 8.75 1.19
CA LEU A 53 -6.14 8.01 0.24
C LEU A 53 -7.00 7.50 -0.90
N ARG A 54 -6.55 7.75 -2.13
CA ARG A 54 -7.31 7.46 -3.34
C ARG A 54 -6.91 6.13 -3.95
N GLY A 55 -7.90 5.35 -4.38
CA GLY A 55 -7.71 4.15 -5.18
C GLY A 55 -7.55 4.46 -6.67
N PHE A 56 -6.73 3.65 -7.35
CA PHE A 56 -6.55 3.74 -8.80
C PHE A 56 -6.71 2.37 -9.44
N VAL A 57 -7.17 2.33 -10.70
CA VAL A 57 -7.14 1.10 -11.49
C VAL A 57 -5.68 0.84 -11.86
N THR A 58 -5.20 -0.36 -11.55
CA THR A 58 -3.83 -0.80 -11.87
C THR A 58 -3.87 -2.12 -12.62
N THR A 59 -2.73 -2.53 -13.17
CA THR A 59 -2.60 -3.82 -13.86
C THR A 59 -3.10 -4.96 -12.97
N GLY A 60 -3.99 -5.80 -13.51
CA GLY A 60 -4.52 -6.95 -12.81
C GLY A 60 -5.71 -6.67 -11.89
N THR A 61 -6.23 -5.44 -11.82
CA THR A 61 -7.39 -5.10 -10.97
C THR A 61 -8.74 -5.14 -11.68
N VAL A 62 -8.79 -5.51 -12.97
CA VAL A 62 -10.02 -5.70 -13.76
C VAL A 62 -10.98 -4.51 -13.62
N ASN A 63 -10.48 -3.30 -13.88
CA ASN A 63 -11.22 -2.04 -13.76
C ASN A 63 -11.72 -1.70 -12.35
N ARG A 64 -11.25 -2.40 -11.32
CA ARG A 64 -11.51 -2.03 -9.93
C ARG A 64 -10.41 -1.09 -9.43
N PRO A 65 -10.75 0.10 -8.92
CA PRO A 65 -9.77 0.93 -8.25
C PRO A 65 -9.32 0.27 -6.95
N VAL A 66 -8.02 0.39 -6.65
CA VAL A 66 -7.40 -0.18 -5.46
C VAL A 66 -6.40 0.79 -4.83
N VAL A 67 -6.19 0.65 -3.53
CA VAL A 67 -4.95 1.13 -2.87
C VAL A 67 -4.04 -0.08 -2.68
N CYS A 68 -2.84 0.00 -3.23
CA CYS A 68 -1.80 -1.01 -3.04
C CYS A 68 -0.93 -0.65 -1.84
N VAL A 69 -0.67 -1.63 -0.97
CA VAL A 69 0.29 -1.53 0.13
C VAL A 69 1.19 -2.76 0.11
N SER A 70 2.32 -2.71 0.80
CA SER A 70 3.29 -3.81 0.82
C SER A 70 3.60 -4.25 2.24
N ASP A 71 3.67 -5.56 2.44
CA ASP A 71 4.28 -6.15 3.63
C ASP A 71 5.81 -6.01 3.51
N ALA A 72 6.38 -5.11 4.31
CA ALA A 72 7.81 -4.80 4.31
C ALA A 72 8.33 -4.66 5.74
N SER A 73 9.35 -5.45 6.08
CA SER A 73 10.10 -5.25 7.31
C SER A 73 10.89 -3.93 7.28
N PRO A 74 11.32 -3.39 8.44
CA PRO A 74 12.15 -2.18 8.47
C PRO A 74 13.39 -2.26 7.57
N ALA A 75 14.10 -3.40 7.57
CA ALA A 75 15.29 -3.60 6.74
C ALA A 75 14.97 -3.59 5.23
N GLU A 76 13.83 -4.15 4.83
CA GLU A 76 13.38 -4.16 3.43
C GLU A 76 12.93 -2.77 2.98
N LEU A 77 12.33 -2.00 3.88
CA LEU A 77 11.94 -0.63 3.64
C LEU A 77 13.17 0.27 3.40
N GLU A 78 14.19 0.14 4.26
CA GLU A 78 15.48 0.82 4.06
C GLU A 78 16.18 0.37 2.76
N ALA A 79 16.15 -0.93 2.44
CA ALA A 79 16.70 -1.46 1.20
C ALA A 79 15.98 -0.88 -0.03
N SER A 80 14.65 -0.74 0.04
CA SER A 80 13.83 -0.13 -1.01
C SER A 80 14.23 1.31 -1.30
N PHE A 81 14.52 2.11 -0.26
CA PHE A 81 15.01 3.48 -0.41
C PHE A 81 16.46 3.55 -0.91
N ARG A 82 17.33 2.71 -0.35
CA ARG A 82 18.78 2.79 -0.59
C ARG A 82 19.22 2.19 -1.91
N ILE A 83 18.70 1.03 -2.28
CA ILE A 83 19.17 0.27 -3.45
C ILE A 83 18.04 -0.09 -4.43
N GLY A 84 16.79 -0.15 -3.96
CA GLY A 84 15.67 -0.68 -4.72
C GLY A 84 15.63 -2.21 -4.63
N MET A 85 14.43 -2.77 -4.44
CA MET A 85 14.25 -4.21 -4.22
C MET A 85 13.88 -5.01 -5.49
N ASN A 86 13.70 -4.33 -6.62
CA ASN A 86 13.33 -4.96 -7.90
C ASN A 86 13.92 -4.19 -9.09
N ALA A 87 13.68 -4.70 -10.30
CA ALA A 87 14.15 -4.10 -11.55
C ALA A 87 13.63 -2.67 -11.80
N ARG A 88 12.60 -2.22 -11.06
CA ARG A 88 12.05 -0.86 -11.18
C ARG A 88 12.83 0.18 -10.38
N GLY A 89 13.80 -0.25 -9.58
CA GLY A 89 14.76 0.59 -8.87
C GLY A 89 14.27 1.12 -7.52
N ARG A 90 14.95 2.16 -7.02
CA ARG A 90 14.67 2.78 -5.72
C ARG A 90 13.29 3.40 -5.67
N VAL A 91 12.64 3.34 -4.51
CA VAL A 91 11.47 4.16 -4.19
C VAL A 91 11.90 5.40 -3.42
N GLU A 92 11.15 6.48 -3.58
CA GLU A 92 11.38 7.68 -2.79
C GLU A 92 10.91 7.47 -1.34
N PRO A 93 11.60 8.05 -0.34
CA PRO A 93 11.34 7.85 1.08
C PRO A 93 10.12 8.63 1.60
N TRP A 94 8.97 8.45 0.95
CA TRP A 94 7.70 9.07 1.31
C TRP A 94 6.61 8.01 1.33
N ALA A 95 6.18 7.63 2.54
CA ALA A 95 5.26 6.51 2.71
C ALA A 95 4.32 6.68 3.92
N LEU A 96 3.16 6.03 3.83
CA LEU A 96 2.25 5.80 4.95
C LEU A 96 2.49 4.38 5.48
N VAL A 97 2.45 4.23 6.79
CA VAL A 97 2.59 2.93 7.46
C VAL A 97 1.31 2.67 8.23
N PHE A 98 0.65 1.57 7.92
CA PHE A 98 -0.59 1.15 8.54
C PHE A 98 -0.33 0.00 9.50
N ASP A 99 -1.09 -0.05 10.59
CA ASP A 99 -1.15 -1.24 11.43
C ASP A 99 -1.82 -2.37 10.64
N ARG A 100 -1.17 -3.53 10.56
CA ARG A 100 -1.64 -4.66 9.74
C ARG A 100 -2.94 -5.26 10.27
N GLN A 101 -3.11 -5.32 11.59
CA GLN A 101 -4.33 -5.88 12.17
C GLN A 101 -5.51 -4.95 11.88
N ILE A 102 -5.35 -3.65 12.12
CA ILE A 102 -6.40 -2.66 11.82
C ILE A 102 -6.66 -2.61 10.30
N ALA A 103 -5.62 -2.68 9.47
CA ALA A 103 -5.75 -2.78 8.01
C ALA A 103 -6.57 -4.02 7.59
N TRP A 104 -6.36 -5.16 8.24
CA TRP A 104 -7.15 -6.35 8.02
C TRP A 104 -8.63 -6.14 8.42
N GLU A 105 -8.88 -5.57 9.59
CA GLU A 105 -10.24 -5.29 10.07
C GLU A 105 -11.01 -4.32 9.14
N THR A 106 -10.28 -3.42 8.48
CA THR A 106 -10.84 -2.44 7.52
C THR A 106 -10.98 -2.95 6.08
N GLY A 107 -10.54 -4.18 5.80
CA GLY A 107 -10.77 -4.84 4.51
C GLY A 107 -9.56 -4.91 3.58
N ILE A 108 -8.38 -4.43 3.98
CA ILE A 108 -7.14 -4.65 3.22
C ILE A 108 -6.78 -6.15 3.25
N ARG A 109 -6.53 -6.75 2.09
CA ARG A 109 -6.23 -8.18 1.95
C ARG A 109 -4.97 -8.41 1.12
N PRO A 110 -4.21 -9.50 1.34
CA PRO A 110 -3.10 -9.87 0.46
C PRO A 110 -3.59 -10.04 -0.98
N ALA A 111 -2.82 -9.56 -1.95
CA ALA A 111 -3.07 -9.89 -3.35
C ALA A 111 -2.72 -11.36 -3.58
N LEU A 112 -3.58 -12.07 -4.31
CA LEU A 112 -3.35 -13.48 -4.64
C LEU A 112 -2.65 -13.57 -5.98
N TYR A 113 -1.61 -14.36 -6.08
CA TYR A 113 -0.88 -14.57 -7.34
C TYR A 113 -1.20 -15.97 -7.85
N ALA A 114 -1.70 -16.05 -9.08
CA ALA A 114 -2.05 -17.31 -9.71
C ALA A 114 -1.70 -17.29 -11.19
N ASP A 115 -1.48 -18.48 -11.77
CA ASP A 115 -1.39 -18.62 -13.22
C ASP A 115 -2.70 -18.21 -13.89
N THR A 116 -2.68 -18.07 -15.21
CA THR A 116 -3.84 -17.61 -15.99
C THR A 116 -5.09 -18.45 -15.73
N GLN A 117 -4.96 -19.78 -15.77
CA GLN A 117 -6.10 -20.69 -15.68
C GLN A 117 -6.72 -20.64 -14.27
N LEU A 118 -5.87 -20.71 -13.24
CA LEU A 118 -6.30 -20.60 -11.85
C LEU A 118 -6.84 -19.20 -11.53
N ALA A 119 -6.24 -18.13 -12.06
CA ALA A 119 -6.74 -16.78 -11.88
C ALA A 119 -8.12 -16.59 -12.51
N HIS A 120 -8.34 -17.14 -13.71
CA HIS A 120 -9.66 -17.17 -14.32
C HIS A 120 -10.64 -17.96 -13.48
N GLN A 121 -10.28 -19.16 -13.03
CA GLN A 121 -11.13 -20.01 -12.21
C GLN A 121 -11.51 -19.32 -10.89
N LEU A 122 -10.54 -18.80 -10.14
CA LEU A 122 -10.79 -18.08 -8.88
C LEU A 122 -11.69 -16.86 -9.10
N ARG A 123 -11.54 -16.13 -10.22
CA ARG A 123 -12.41 -15.00 -10.56
C ARG A 123 -13.87 -15.40 -10.76
N TYR A 124 -14.12 -16.54 -11.42
CA TYR A 124 -15.48 -17.04 -11.64
C TYR A 124 -16.06 -17.71 -10.39
N ASP A 125 -15.30 -18.63 -9.78
CA ASP A 125 -15.79 -19.53 -8.72
C ASP A 125 -15.88 -18.83 -7.36
N PHE A 126 -14.98 -17.90 -7.06
CA PHE A 126 -14.90 -17.25 -5.73
C PHE A 126 -15.32 -15.79 -5.72
N PHE A 127 -15.09 -15.04 -6.79
CA PHE A 127 -15.28 -13.58 -6.80
C PHE A 127 -16.50 -13.10 -7.60
N GLY A 128 -17.31 -14.02 -8.15
CA GLY A 128 -18.46 -13.74 -9.02
C GLY A 128 -19.54 -12.85 -8.41
N GLU A 129 -19.99 -13.11 -7.16
CA GLU A 129 -21.18 -12.44 -6.57
C GLU A 129 -20.95 -11.77 -5.21
N HIS A 130 -19.78 -11.93 -4.58
CA HIS A 130 -19.51 -11.37 -3.26
C HIS A 130 -18.56 -10.16 -3.31
N PRO A 131 -19.09 -8.92 -3.30
CA PRO A 131 -18.29 -7.70 -3.43
C PRO A 131 -17.38 -7.41 -2.22
N THR A 132 -17.54 -8.13 -1.11
CA THR A 132 -16.88 -7.84 0.18
C THR A 132 -15.61 -8.64 0.45
N ARG A 133 -15.17 -9.49 -0.50
CA ARG A 133 -13.93 -10.26 -0.34
C ARG A 133 -13.11 -10.22 -1.62
N PRO A 134 -12.11 -9.33 -1.74
CA PRO A 134 -10.97 -9.75 -2.57
C PRO A 134 -9.63 -9.20 -2.10
N GLY A 135 -8.71 -10.11 -1.82
CA GLY A 135 -7.37 -9.98 -2.37
C GLY A 135 -7.49 -10.23 -3.87
N LEU A 136 -7.37 -9.20 -4.71
CA LEU A 136 -7.49 -9.39 -6.16
C LEU A 136 -6.46 -10.42 -6.65
N VAL A 137 -6.92 -11.37 -7.46
CA VAL A 137 -6.03 -12.34 -8.09
C VAL A 137 -5.28 -11.67 -9.22
N GLN A 138 -3.99 -11.45 -9.01
CA GLN A 138 -3.03 -11.01 -10.00
C GLN A 138 -2.50 -12.20 -10.78
N ARG A 139 -2.45 -12.01 -12.09
CA ARG A 139 -1.89 -12.97 -13.03
C ARG A 139 -0.37 -12.95 -12.89
N VAL A 140 0.23 -14.11 -12.66
CA VAL A 140 1.67 -14.32 -12.85
C VAL A 140 1.83 -14.90 -14.24
N ASP A 141 2.11 -14.06 -15.22
CA ASP A 141 2.77 -14.56 -16.43
C ASP A 141 4.28 -14.41 -16.22
N PRO A 142 5.10 -15.40 -16.62
CA PRO A 142 6.52 -15.17 -16.78
C PRO A 142 6.68 -13.99 -17.74
N ILE A 143 7.53 -13.01 -17.36
CA ILE A 143 7.86 -11.89 -18.23
C ILE A 143 8.41 -12.49 -19.53
N ALA A 144 7.71 -12.24 -20.65
CA ALA A 144 8.09 -12.76 -21.95
C ALA A 144 9.52 -12.31 -22.28
N GLY A 145 10.45 -13.26 -22.31
CA GLY A 145 11.85 -13.04 -22.71
C GLY A 145 12.88 -13.63 -21.74
N ASP A 146 12.68 -13.47 -20.43
CA ASP A 146 13.81 -13.59 -19.49
C ASP A 146 13.64 -14.70 -18.44
N GLY A 147 12.48 -15.34 -18.36
CA GLY A 147 12.24 -16.48 -17.46
C GLY A 147 12.21 -16.13 -15.96
N TYR A 148 12.29 -14.86 -15.58
CA TYR A 148 12.22 -14.41 -14.18
C TYR A 148 10.83 -13.85 -13.84
N THR A 149 10.25 -14.38 -12.76
CA THR A 149 9.08 -13.81 -12.09
C THR A 149 9.56 -12.81 -11.05
N ASP A 150 9.10 -11.55 -11.14
CA ASP A 150 9.36 -10.55 -10.10
C ASP A 150 8.47 -10.81 -8.88
N TRP A 151 8.98 -11.60 -7.94
CA TRP A 151 8.32 -11.97 -6.69
C TRP A 151 8.20 -10.79 -5.69
N SER A 152 8.74 -9.60 -5.98
CA SER A 152 8.50 -8.42 -5.12
C SER A 152 7.01 -8.04 -5.03
N HIS A 153 6.21 -8.52 -5.99
CA HIS A 153 4.76 -8.39 -6.02
C HIS A 153 4.04 -9.29 -4.98
N GLU A 154 4.60 -10.43 -4.55
CA GLU A 154 3.93 -11.38 -3.61
C GLU A 154 3.60 -10.78 -2.23
N ARG A 155 4.20 -9.64 -1.93
CA ARG A 155 4.00 -8.91 -0.67
C ARG A 155 2.98 -7.80 -0.81
N GLU A 156 2.33 -7.69 -1.97
CA GLU A 156 1.30 -6.71 -2.23
C GLU A 156 0.02 -7.08 -1.48
N TRP A 157 -0.59 -6.07 -0.87
CA TRP A 157 -1.90 -6.10 -0.25
C TRP A 157 -2.74 -4.99 -0.89
N ARG A 158 -4.06 -5.17 -0.93
CA ARG A 158 -4.97 -4.26 -1.60
C ARG A 158 -6.16 -3.92 -0.73
N TRP A 159 -6.48 -2.63 -0.68
CA TRP A 159 -7.83 -2.17 -0.44
C TRP A 159 -8.57 -2.14 -1.78
N VAL A 160 -9.61 -2.95 -1.94
CA VAL A 160 -10.38 -2.99 -3.19
C VAL A 160 -11.67 -2.21 -3.00
N PHE A 161 -11.88 -1.20 -3.83
CA PHE A 161 -13.12 -0.43 -3.79
C PHE A 161 -14.22 -1.20 -4.56
N PRO A 162 -15.46 -1.21 -4.04
CA PRO A 162 -16.57 -1.81 -4.75
C PRO A 162 -16.82 -1.04 -6.05
N VAL A 163 -17.13 -1.77 -7.13
CA VAL A 163 -17.60 -1.15 -8.37
C VAL A 163 -19.09 -0.89 -8.18
N SER A 164 -19.46 0.37 -7.95
CA SER A 164 -20.88 0.78 -7.95
C SER A 164 -21.48 0.62 -9.35
N SER A 165 -22.68 0.04 -9.44
CA SER A 165 -23.48 -0.01 -10.67
C SER A 165 -24.09 1.34 -11.04
N GLN A 166 -24.14 2.30 -10.10
CA GLN A 166 -24.60 3.66 -10.34
C GLN A 166 -23.40 4.60 -10.27
N VAL A 167 -22.99 5.09 -11.45
CA VAL A 167 -21.88 6.04 -11.70
C VAL A 167 -20.63 5.73 -10.87
N PRO A 168 -19.66 4.97 -11.43
CA PRO A 168 -18.41 4.72 -10.73
C PRO A 168 -17.77 6.05 -10.35
N ASP A 169 -17.51 6.29 -9.06
CA ASP A 169 -16.56 7.31 -8.68
C ASP A 169 -15.24 6.93 -9.36
N PRO A 170 -14.71 7.75 -10.29
CA PRO A 170 -13.47 7.43 -10.98
C PRO A 170 -12.27 7.41 -10.02
N ASN A 171 -12.43 7.91 -8.79
CA ASN A 171 -11.36 8.20 -7.85
C ASN A 171 -11.81 7.93 -6.40
N PRO A 172 -12.27 6.72 -6.05
CA PRO A 172 -12.80 6.46 -4.72
C PRO A 172 -11.71 6.61 -3.66
N THR A 173 -12.10 7.09 -2.49
CA THR A 173 -11.18 7.41 -1.39
C THR A 173 -11.49 6.65 -0.12
N VAL A 174 -10.47 6.44 0.69
CA VAL A 174 -10.55 5.86 2.03
C VAL A 174 -9.94 6.80 3.06
N GLN A 175 -10.52 6.81 4.27
CA GLN A 175 -9.98 7.55 5.41
C GLN A 175 -8.70 6.86 5.92
N VAL A 176 -7.59 7.59 6.01
CA VAL A 176 -6.31 7.03 6.48
C VAL A 176 -6.11 7.16 7.98
N TRP A 177 -6.59 8.23 8.60
CA TRP A 177 -6.28 8.54 10.01
C TRP A 177 -6.63 7.42 11.00
N PRO A 178 -7.77 6.72 10.89
CA PRO A 178 -8.10 5.63 11.81
C PRO A 178 -7.15 4.43 11.76
N ILE A 179 -6.41 4.26 10.67
CA ILE A 179 -5.53 3.10 10.44
C ILE A 179 -4.04 3.48 10.36
N LEU A 180 -3.74 4.78 10.33
CA LEU A 180 -2.40 5.30 10.17
C LEU A 180 -1.61 5.10 11.45
N HIS A 181 -0.54 4.31 11.37
CA HIS A 181 0.35 4.05 12.49
C HIS A 181 1.56 4.99 12.47
N ALA A 182 2.16 5.17 11.30
CA ALA A 182 3.31 6.03 11.12
C ALA A 182 3.38 6.67 9.72
N VAL A 183 4.19 7.70 9.59
CA VAL A 183 4.57 8.31 8.33
C VAL A 183 6.09 8.28 8.19
N ILE A 184 6.54 7.96 6.98
CA ILE A 184 7.95 8.06 6.60
C ILE A 184 8.11 9.30 5.72
N ALA A 185 9.00 10.19 6.18
CA ALA A 185 9.36 11.41 5.49
C ALA A 185 10.78 11.31 4.92
N GLY A 186 10.99 11.95 3.76
CA GLY A 186 12.29 11.95 3.09
C GLY A 186 13.33 12.85 3.74
N ARG A 187 12.95 13.61 4.76
CA ARG A 187 13.82 14.53 5.50
C ARG A 187 13.34 14.74 6.93
N GLN A 188 14.29 14.94 7.83
CA GLN A 188 14.03 15.19 9.24
C GLN A 188 13.26 16.50 9.47
N GLY A 189 12.37 16.49 10.46
CA GLY A 189 11.55 17.63 10.86
C GLY A 189 10.38 17.93 9.91
N TRP A 190 10.21 17.16 8.85
CA TRP A 190 9.17 17.40 7.84
C TRP A 190 7.76 17.42 8.43
N LYS A 191 6.94 18.36 7.96
CA LYS A 191 5.52 18.46 8.27
C LYS A 191 4.73 18.68 6.98
N PRO A 192 3.47 18.23 6.91
CA PRO A 192 2.63 18.50 5.76
C PRO A 192 2.34 20.01 5.61
N ASP A 193 2.24 20.46 4.37
CA ASP A 193 1.84 21.81 3.99
C ASP A 193 0.33 21.99 4.18
N GLY A 194 -0.10 22.16 5.43
CA GLY A 194 -1.51 22.39 5.75
C GLY A 194 -1.88 22.02 7.18
N ALA A 195 -3.08 22.42 7.58
CA ALA A 195 -3.60 22.11 8.91
C ALA A 195 -4.12 20.67 8.98
N ILE A 196 -3.39 19.82 9.69
CA ILE A 196 -3.86 18.48 10.10
C ILE A 196 -4.48 18.49 11.50
N SER A 197 -4.68 19.67 12.11
CA SER A 197 -5.17 19.82 13.48
C SER A 197 -6.58 19.29 13.69
N ALA A 198 -7.35 19.11 12.62
CA ALA A 198 -8.68 18.50 12.64
C ALA A 198 -8.65 17.01 12.99
N TYR A 199 -7.50 16.34 12.85
CA TYR A 199 -7.35 14.91 13.13
C TYR A 199 -6.67 14.71 14.48
N PRO A 200 -7.40 14.30 15.54
CA PRO A 200 -6.82 14.08 16.86
C PRO A 200 -5.77 12.96 16.87
N GLU A 201 -5.89 11.98 15.97
CA GLU A 201 -4.99 10.84 15.82
C GLU A 201 -3.55 11.26 15.50
N ARG A 202 -3.33 12.45 14.94
CA ARG A 202 -1.98 12.96 14.63
C ARG A 202 -1.01 12.94 15.80
N ALA A 203 -1.51 13.02 17.03
CA ALA A 203 -0.71 13.00 18.24
C ALA A 203 -0.08 11.62 18.52
N THR A 204 -0.69 10.54 18.00
CA THR A 204 -0.21 9.17 18.18
C THR A 204 0.52 8.64 16.94
N VAL A 205 0.29 9.22 15.76
CA VAL A 205 0.99 8.85 14.53
C VAL A 205 2.47 9.16 14.63
N GLN A 206 3.30 8.11 14.57
CA GLN A 206 4.75 8.24 14.63
C GLN A 206 5.28 8.86 13.33
N ARG A 207 6.32 9.67 13.43
CA ARG A 207 7.06 10.20 12.29
C ARG A 207 8.44 9.58 12.25
N TRP A 208 8.79 8.99 11.12
CA TRP A 208 10.11 8.48 10.82
C TRP A 208 10.70 9.26 9.67
N SER A 209 12.01 9.48 9.71
CA SER A 209 12.73 10.27 8.70
C SER A 209 13.85 9.44 8.10
N TRP A 210 13.99 9.49 6.79
CA TRP A 210 15.09 8.85 6.08
C TRP A 210 16.33 9.75 6.08
N THR A 211 17.45 9.24 6.58
CA THR A 211 18.72 9.99 6.68
C THR A 211 19.61 9.86 5.43
N GLY A 212 19.21 9.04 4.46
CA GLY A 212 20.08 8.58 3.38
C GLY A 212 20.67 7.19 3.63
N THR A 213 20.75 6.76 4.89
CA THR A 213 21.30 5.45 5.27
C THR A 213 20.36 4.59 6.10
N SER A 214 19.54 5.21 6.94
CA SER A 214 18.66 4.54 7.89
C SER A 214 17.38 5.32 8.13
N LEU A 215 16.35 4.63 8.63
CA LEU A 215 15.15 5.24 9.19
C LEU A 215 15.39 5.61 10.65
N VAL A 216 15.08 6.85 11.01
CA VAL A 216 15.18 7.34 12.39
C VAL A 216 13.83 7.85 12.88
N HIS A 217 13.48 7.52 14.12
CA HIS A 217 12.27 8.05 14.74
C HIS A 217 12.47 9.54 15.03
N ASP A 218 11.52 10.35 14.58
CA ASP A 218 11.62 11.81 14.51
C ASP A 218 10.39 12.49 15.18
N GLY A 219 9.83 11.81 16.18
CA GLY A 219 8.70 12.29 16.96
C GLY A 219 7.36 11.88 16.36
N THR A 220 6.33 12.70 16.57
CA THR A 220 4.97 12.46 16.05
C THR A 220 4.59 13.52 15.01
N LEU A 221 3.45 13.36 14.34
CA LEU A 221 2.95 14.35 13.38
C LEU A 221 2.33 15.60 14.03
N ALA A 222 2.22 15.65 15.36
CA ALA A 222 1.69 16.83 16.07
C ALA A 222 2.58 18.08 15.91
#